data_AF-A0A9D7KFA2-F1
#
_entry.id   AF-A0A9D7KFA2-F1
#
_cell.length_a   1.000
_cell.length_b   1.000
_cell.length_c   1.000
_cell.angle_alpha   90.00
_cell.angle_beta   90.00
_cell.angle_gamma   90.00
#
_symmetry.space_group_name_H-M   'P 1'
#
loop_
_entity.id
_entity.type
_entity.pdbx_description
1 polymer ?
#
loop_
_entity_poly.entity_id
_entity_poly.type
_entity_poly.pdbx_seq_one_letter_code
_entity_poly.pdbx_strand_id
1 'polypeptide(L)'
;MNKIIVIAVVLAVGWYGNLLYKQNDLPFVQNSTTNVESGKQLKCITEDGKVLYGSVPQGTICKRLEPVNGSLTIVPSKSFGKNKDNNEISHFKCDGRQHCNQMNSRAEADFFVRNCPNTKMDGDHDGEPCENDPRFKFQAW
;
A
#
# COMPACT_ATOMS: atom_id res chain seq x y z
N MET A 1 56.84 -29.02 14.16
CA MET A 1 56.83 -28.16 12.95
C MET A 1 55.45 -28.16 12.30
N ASN A 2 54.88 -29.31 11.99
CA ASN A 2 53.46 -29.53 11.62
C ASN A 2 52.41 -28.78 12.47
N LYS A 3 52.51 -28.75 13.80
CA LYS A 3 51.53 -28.03 14.66
C LYS A 3 51.51 -26.50 14.45
N ILE A 4 52.66 -25.90 14.10
CA ILE A 4 52.77 -24.45 13.87
C ILE A 4 52.11 -24.07 12.55
N ILE A 5 52.21 -24.93 11.52
CA ILE A 5 51.58 -24.72 10.22
C ILE A 5 50.05 -24.73 10.34
N VAL A 6 49.48 -25.63 11.14
CA VAL A 6 48.02 -25.70 11.35
C VAL A 6 47.48 -24.42 12.01
N ILE A 7 48.20 -23.90 13.02
CA ILE A 7 47.79 -22.66 13.71
C ILE A 7 47.85 -21.46 12.75
N ALA A 8 48.88 -21.36 11.91
CA ALA A 8 49.00 -20.30 10.92
C ALA A 8 47.86 -20.32 9.89
N VAL A 9 47.45 -21.50 9.44
CA VAL A 9 46.34 -21.66 8.49
C VAL A 9 45.00 -21.24 9.12
N VAL A 10 44.71 -21.64 10.37
CA VAL A 10 43.47 -21.26 11.04
C VAL A 10 43.39 -19.76 11.27
N LEU A 11 44.50 -19.13 11.66
CA LEU A 11 44.56 -17.67 11.83
C LEU A 11 44.39 -16.93 10.50
N ALA A 12 45.01 -17.42 9.42
CA ALA A 12 44.85 -16.83 8.09
C ALA A 12 43.41 -16.93 7.58
N VAL A 13 42.76 -18.10 7.73
CA VAL A 13 41.37 -18.32 7.32
C VAL A 13 40.40 -17.50 8.17
N GLY A 14 40.61 -17.43 9.49
CA GLY A 14 39.78 -16.63 10.38
C GLY A 14 39.89 -15.13 10.11
N TRP A 15 41.11 -14.64 9.86
CA TRP A 15 41.35 -13.23 9.51
C TRP A 15 40.75 -12.87 8.14
N TYR A 16 40.92 -13.75 7.15
CA TYR A 16 40.33 -13.58 5.81
C TYR A 16 38.79 -13.64 5.84
N GLY A 17 38.20 -14.52 6.64
CA GLY A 17 36.75 -14.59 6.85
C GLY A 17 36.16 -13.35 7.51
N ASN A 18 36.84 -12.79 8.52
CA ASN A 18 36.42 -11.55 9.17
C ASN A 18 36.50 -10.33 8.23
N LEU A 19 37.50 -10.32 7.34
CA LEU A 19 37.63 -9.28 6.30
C LEU A 19 36.45 -9.32 5.31
N LEU A 20 36.02 -10.52 4.90
CA LEU A 20 34.84 -10.70 4.05
C LEU A 20 33.52 -10.42 4.79
N TYR A 21 33.43 -10.73 6.09
CA TYR A 21 32.24 -10.44 6.91
C TYR A 21 31.92 -8.94 6.96
N LYS A 22 32.96 -8.09 7.00
CA LYS A 22 32.80 -6.64 7.03
C LYS A 22 32.34 -6.01 5.71
N GLN A 23 32.36 -6.77 4.60
CA GLN A 23 31.98 -6.30 3.27
C GLN A 23 30.55 -6.72 2.86
N ASN A 24 29.95 -7.66 3.59
CA ASN A 24 28.56 -8.07 3.42
C ASN A 24 27.61 -7.18 4.23
N ASP A 25 27.68 -5.87 4.01
CA ASP A 25 26.55 -4.99 4.30
C ASP A 25 25.34 -5.53 3.51
N LEU A 26 24.26 -5.79 4.23
CA LEU A 26 23.00 -6.32 3.73
C LEU A 26 22.57 -5.58 2.45
N PRO A 27 22.27 -6.27 1.33
CA PRO A 27 21.58 -5.64 0.23
C PRO A 27 20.15 -5.38 0.70
N PHE A 28 19.74 -4.11 0.66
CA PHE A 28 18.39 -3.60 0.90
C PHE A 28 18.07 -3.11 2.32
N VAL A 29 18.71 -2.01 2.71
CA VAL A 29 17.96 -0.81 3.12
C VAL A 29 18.59 0.35 2.37
N GLN A 30 17.91 0.93 1.38
CA GLN A 30 18.31 2.23 0.86
C GLN A 30 17.89 3.28 1.88
N ASN A 31 18.70 3.47 2.93
CA ASN A 31 18.82 4.75 3.59
C ASN A 31 19.59 5.67 2.63
N SER A 32 18.90 6.09 1.58
CA SER A 32 19.30 7.24 0.77
C SER A 32 19.13 8.48 1.63
N THR A 33 20.12 8.78 2.48
CA THR A 33 20.39 10.15 2.93
C THR A 33 20.90 10.93 1.74
N THR A 34 20.00 11.24 0.81
CA THR A 34 20.13 12.49 0.09
C THR A 34 19.77 13.55 1.13
N ASN A 35 20.71 14.41 1.50
CA ASN A 35 20.38 15.73 2.01
C ASN A 35 19.64 16.47 0.89
N VAL A 36 18.38 16.10 0.66
CA VAL A 36 17.41 16.90 -0.07
C VAL A 36 16.78 17.73 1.01
N GLU A 37 17.29 18.95 1.09
CA GLU A 37 16.62 20.09 1.66
C GLU A 37 15.12 19.94 1.44
N SER A 38 14.39 19.85 2.54
CA SER A 38 12.94 19.76 2.61
C SER A 38 12.31 20.90 1.80
N GLY A 39 12.08 20.70 0.51
CA GLY A 39 11.62 21.77 -0.36
C GLY A 39 11.55 21.38 -1.83
N LYS A 40 10.42 20.75 -2.20
CA LYS A 40 9.78 20.64 -3.53
C LYS A 40 9.59 19.19 -3.96
N GLN A 41 8.46 18.64 -3.57
CA GLN A 41 7.92 17.43 -4.17
C GLN A 41 7.65 17.69 -5.66
N LEU A 42 8.34 16.96 -6.54
CA LEU A 42 8.20 17.10 -8.00
C LEU A 42 7.15 16.11 -8.52
N LYS A 43 6.22 16.60 -9.33
CA LYS A 43 5.25 15.81 -10.10
C LYS A 43 5.83 15.52 -11.47
N CYS A 44 5.97 14.24 -11.85
CA CYS A 44 6.40 13.83 -13.18
C CYS A 44 5.18 13.61 -14.09
N ILE A 45 5.21 14.20 -15.28
CA ILE A 45 4.21 13.96 -16.33
C ILE A 45 4.90 13.19 -17.46
N THR A 46 4.35 12.03 -17.79
CA THR A 46 4.83 11.12 -18.85
C THR A 46 4.23 11.49 -20.21
N GLU A 47 4.77 10.89 -21.29
CA GLU A 47 4.30 11.14 -22.66
C GLU A 47 2.84 10.73 -22.90
N ASP A 48 2.36 9.71 -22.19
CA ASP A 48 0.96 9.25 -22.18
C ASP A 48 0.06 10.12 -21.29
N GLY A 49 0.58 11.21 -20.71
CA GLY A 49 -0.16 12.12 -19.86
C GLY A 49 -0.38 11.62 -18.42
N LYS A 50 0.20 10.47 -18.05
CA LYS A 50 0.12 9.94 -16.70
C LYS A 50 0.98 10.77 -15.74
N VAL A 51 0.40 11.08 -14.60
CA VAL A 51 1.01 11.85 -13.52
C VAL A 51 1.57 10.89 -12.47
N LEU A 52 2.83 11.06 -12.12
CA LEU A 52 3.51 10.30 -11.08
C LEU A 52 4.02 11.24 -9.97
N TYR A 53 3.82 10.81 -8.73
CA TYR A 53 4.30 11.49 -7.53
C TYR A 53 5.30 10.59 -6.80
N GLY A 54 6.41 11.15 -6.31
CA GLY A 54 7.42 10.40 -5.55
C GLY A 54 8.40 9.62 -6.44
N SER A 55 8.65 8.35 -6.10
CA SER A 55 9.62 7.49 -6.79
C SER A 55 9.07 6.96 -8.12
N VAL A 56 9.69 7.38 -9.22
CA VAL A 56 9.31 6.99 -10.57
C VAL A 56 9.90 5.60 -10.90
N PRO A 57 9.11 4.65 -11.45
CA PRO A 57 9.61 3.32 -11.80
C PRO A 57 10.69 3.38 -12.89
N GLN A 58 11.67 2.47 -12.81
CA GLN A 58 12.77 2.38 -13.75
C GLN A 58 12.25 2.17 -15.18
N GLY A 59 12.73 2.98 -16.13
CA GLY A 59 12.26 2.97 -17.53
C GLY A 59 11.18 4.01 -17.87
N THR A 60 10.73 4.81 -16.90
CA THR A 60 9.77 5.88 -17.17
C THR A 60 10.49 7.17 -17.56
N ILE A 61 10.13 7.73 -18.73
CA ILE A 61 10.65 9.03 -19.20
C ILE A 61 9.70 10.15 -18.75
N CYS A 62 10.20 11.04 -17.89
CA CYS A 62 9.47 12.23 -17.44
C CYS A 62 9.66 13.38 -18.43
N LYS A 63 8.57 13.86 -19.03
CA LYS A 63 8.57 15.00 -19.97
C LYS A 63 8.57 16.34 -19.25
N ARG A 64 7.83 16.45 -18.15
CA ARG A 64 7.71 17.68 -17.36
C ARG A 64 7.74 17.38 -15.87
N LEU A 65 8.49 18.19 -15.14
CA LEU A 65 8.56 18.21 -13.68
C LEU A 65 7.90 19.51 -13.19
N GLU A 66 6.84 19.40 -12.38
CA GLU A 66 6.16 20.55 -11.79
C GLU A 66 6.30 20.55 -10.26
N PRO A 67 6.58 21.71 -9.62
CA PRO A 67 6.52 21.82 -8.18
C PRO A 67 5.06 21.73 -7.72
N VAL A 68 4.78 20.91 -6.72
CA VAL A 68 3.45 20.89 -6.11
C VAL A 68 3.33 22.02 -5.09
N ASN A 69 2.34 22.88 -5.24
CA ASN A 69 1.98 23.93 -4.27
C ASN A 69 1.11 23.39 -3.11
N GLY A 70 1.27 22.12 -2.74
CA GLY A 70 0.41 21.43 -1.78
C GLY A 70 1.19 20.78 -0.64
N SER A 71 0.57 20.71 0.54
CA SER A 71 1.05 19.88 1.64
C SER A 71 0.68 18.43 1.37
N LEU A 72 1.67 17.59 1.07
CA LEU A 72 1.46 16.15 0.97
C LEU A 72 1.65 15.50 2.35
N THR A 73 0.60 14.88 2.84
CA THR A 73 0.69 13.94 3.96
C THR A 73 1.09 12.57 3.44
N ILE A 74 2.33 12.16 3.73
CA ILE A 74 2.79 10.80 3.45
C ILE A 74 2.12 9.88 4.48
N VAL A 75 1.06 9.19 4.08
CA VAL A 75 0.50 8.08 4.88
C VAL A 75 1.24 6.79 4.54
N PRO A 76 1.62 5.95 5.52
CA PRO A 76 2.24 4.66 5.25
C PRO A 76 1.35 3.80 4.35
N SER A 77 1.93 3.12 3.37
CA SER A 77 1.22 2.17 2.48
C SER A 77 0.60 0.98 3.22
N LYS A 78 0.91 0.78 4.51
CA LYS A 78 0.13 -0.11 5.40
C LYS A 78 -1.32 0.33 5.61
N SER A 79 -1.67 1.58 5.28
CA SER A 79 -3.04 2.09 5.28
C SER A 79 -3.76 1.93 3.93
N PHE A 80 -3.06 1.44 2.90
CA PHE A 80 -3.60 1.17 1.56
C PHE A 80 -3.13 -0.21 1.05
N GLY A 81 -2.96 -1.15 1.97
CA GLY A 81 -2.85 -2.57 1.67
C GLY A 81 -4.21 -3.18 1.90
N LYS A 82 -4.90 -3.55 0.80
CA LYS A 82 -6.08 -4.42 0.73
C LYS A 82 -6.54 -4.89 2.10
N ASN A 83 -7.47 -4.17 2.72
CA ASN A 83 -8.28 -4.82 3.72
C ASN A 83 -9.21 -5.75 2.94
N LYS A 84 -8.72 -6.96 2.66
CA LYS A 84 -9.60 -8.10 2.48
C LYS A 84 -10.16 -8.35 3.87
N ASP A 85 -11.10 -7.50 4.27
CA ASP A 85 -11.94 -7.62 5.47
C ASP A 85 -12.82 -8.85 5.28
N ASN A 86 -12.19 -10.02 5.26
CA ASN A 86 -12.88 -11.28 5.50
C ASN A 86 -13.23 -11.42 7.00
N ASN A 87 -13.14 -10.34 7.79
CA ASN A 87 -13.46 -10.32 9.21
C ASN A 87 -14.05 -8.97 9.69
N GLU A 88 -14.73 -8.22 8.82
CA GLU A 88 -15.77 -7.24 9.24
C GLU A 88 -17.19 -7.75 8.95
N ILE A 89 -17.35 -9.05 8.64
CA ILE A 89 -18.65 -9.75 8.69
C ILE A 89 -19.01 -10.07 10.16
N SER A 90 -18.31 -9.48 11.13
CA SER A 90 -18.59 -9.67 12.55
C SER A 90 -19.82 -8.84 12.95
N HIS A 91 -21.00 -9.43 12.69
CA HIS A 91 -22.30 -9.17 13.34
C HIS A 91 -23.14 -8.00 12.81
N PHE A 92 -23.36 -7.92 11.50
CA PHE A 92 -24.54 -7.21 11.02
C PHE A 92 -25.81 -7.90 11.50
N LYS A 93 -26.79 -7.13 11.95
CA LYS A 93 -28.08 -7.62 12.45
C LYS A 93 -29.18 -6.75 11.90
N CYS A 94 -30.32 -7.37 11.60
CA CYS A 94 -31.49 -6.64 11.18
C CYS A 94 -32.01 -5.79 12.34
N ASP A 95 -31.89 -4.47 12.21
CA ASP A 95 -32.29 -3.48 13.20
C ASP A 95 -33.41 -2.55 12.68
N GLY A 96 -33.96 -2.85 11.51
CA GLY A 96 -35.08 -2.11 10.90
C GLY A 96 -34.66 -1.00 9.93
N ARG A 97 -33.37 -0.84 9.64
CA ARG A 97 -32.90 0.05 8.56
C ARG A 97 -33.31 -0.47 7.19
N GLN A 98 -33.66 0.45 6.29
CA GLN A 98 -34.21 0.15 4.96
C GLN A 98 -33.55 0.96 3.84
N HIS A 99 -32.73 1.96 4.14
CA HIS A 99 -32.18 2.89 3.14
C HIS A 99 -30.65 3.01 3.23
N CYS A 100 -30.02 3.34 2.10
CA CYS A 100 -28.57 3.41 1.94
C CYS A 100 -27.86 4.44 2.81
N ASN A 101 -28.53 5.56 3.08
CA ASN A 101 -28.03 6.60 3.99
C ASN A 101 -27.86 6.10 5.43
N GLN A 102 -28.48 4.98 5.80
CA GLN A 102 -28.38 4.38 7.12
C GLN A 102 -27.25 3.33 7.22
N MET A 103 -26.62 2.96 6.10
CA MET A 103 -25.53 1.99 6.06
C MET A 103 -24.17 2.69 6.12
N ASN A 104 -23.24 2.05 6.83
CA ASN A 104 -21.87 2.53 7.01
C ASN A 104 -20.91 1.95 5.96
N SER A 105 -21.27 0.81 5.36
CA SER A 105 -20.44 0.15 4.33
C SER A 105 -21.30 -0.56 3.27
N ARG A 106 -20.69 -0.83 2.10
CA ARG A 106 -21.30 -1.66 1.05
C ARG A 106 -21.54 -3.09 1.55
N ALA A 107 -20.57 -3.67 2.27
CA ALA A 107 -20.70 -5.01 2.84
C ALA A 107 -21.88 -5.15 3.83
N GLU A 108 -22.18 -4.09 4.61
CA GLU A 108 -23.37 -4.03 5.45
C GLU A 108 -24.64 -3.97 4.61
N ALA A 109 -24.68 -3.13 3.57
CA ALA A 109 -25.83 -3.05 2.67
C ALA A 109 -26.12 -4.38 1.96
N ASP A 110 -25.07 -5.07 1.49
CA ASP A 110 -25.14 -6.40 0.87
C ASP A 110 -25.72 -7.43 1.84
N PHE A 111 -25.29 -7.38 3.12
CA PHE A 111 -25.86 -8.22 4.17
C PHE A 111 -27.35 -7.94 4.36
N PHE A 112 -27.75 -6.68 4.44
CA PHE A 112 -29.15 -6.30 4.70
C PHE A 112 -30.09 -6.77 3.59
N VAL A 113 -29.74 -6.57 2.31
CA VAL A 113 -30.58 -7.03 1.19
C VAL A 113 -30.75 -8.55 1.18
N ARG A 114 -29.71 -9.30 1.57
CA ARG A 114 -29.74 -10.77 1.56
C ARG A 114 -30.36 -11.40 2.81
N ASN A 115 -30.31 -10.71 3.96
CA ASN A 115 -30.63 -11.31 5.26
C ASN A 115 -31.80 -10.62 6.00
N CYS A 116 -32.20 -9.40 5.61
CA CYS A 116 -33.22 -8.63 6.32
C CYS A 116 -34.47 -8.37 5.47
N PRO A 117 -35.68 -8.47 6.05
CA PRO A 117 -36.92 -8.15 5.33
C PRO A 117 -37.12 -6.65 5.16
N ASN A 118 -37.89 -6.24 4.15
CA ASN A 118 -38.32 -4.86 3.88
C ASN A 118 -37.20 -3.86 3.52
N THR A 119 -36.07 -4.32 2.96
CA THR A 119 -35.02 -3.41 2.48
C THR A 119 -35.44 -2.67 1.22
N LYS A 120 -35.09 -1.38 1.12
CA LYS A 120 -35.34 -0.50 -0.05
C LYS A 120 -34.02 0.11 -0.54
N MET A 121 -32.99 -0.72 -0.61
CA MET A 121 -31.61 -0.34 -0.96
C MET A 121 -31.20 -0.80 -2.36
N ASP A 122 -31.82 -1.87 -2.83
CA ASP A 122 -31.67 -2.46 -4.16
C ASP A 122 -32.98 -2.16 -4.92
N GLY A 123 -32.94 -1.16 -5.80
CA GLY A 123 -34.15 -0.63 -6.45
C GLY A 123 -34.57 -1.43 -7.67
N ASP A 124 -33.60 -1.98 -8.38
CA ASP A 124 -33.70 -2.76 -9.60
C ASP A 124 -33.58 -4.27 -9.37
N HIS A 125 -33.28 -4.69 -8.14
CA HIS A 125 -33.27 -6.07 -7.67
C HIS A 125 -32.20 -6.94 -8.35
N ASP A 126 -31.06 -6.35 -8.65
CA ASP A 126 -29.93 -7.02 -9.29
C ASP A 126 -28.93 -7.61 -8.26
N GLY A 127 -29.13 -7.32 -6.98
CA GLY A 127 -28.29 -7.75 -5.87
C GLY A 127 -27.14 -6.80 -5.53
N GLU A 128 -27.05 -5.63 -6.17
CA GLU A 128 -26.12 -4.54 -5.87
C GLU A 128 -26.84 -3.37 -5.13
N PRO A 129 -26.92 -3.40 -3.79
CA PRO A 129 -27.58 -2.32 -3.05
C PRO A 129 -26.80 -1.02 -3.15
N CYS A 130 -27.48 0.12 -3.15
CA CYS A 130 -26.89 1.46 -2.99
C CYS A 130 -25.97 1.92 -4.13
N GLU A 131 -26.25 1.53 -5.38
CA GLU A 131 -25.50 1.96 -6.57
C GLU A 131 -25.42 3.49 -6.75
N ASN A 132 -26.49 4.17 -6.34
CA ASN A 132 -26.61 5.62 -6.47
C ASN A 132 -25.88 6.39 -5.34
N ASP A 133 -25.31 5.69 -4.36
CA ASP A 133 -24.57 6.33 -3.26
C ASP A 133 -23.12 6.64 -3.67
N PRO A 134 -22.70 7.92 -3.73
CA PRO A 134 -21.35 8.30 -4.13
C PRO A 134 -20.28 7.77 -3.16
N ARG A 135 -20.64 7.42 -1.92
CA ARG A 135 -19.71 6.84 -0.93
C ARG A 135 -19.25 5.43 -1.34
N PHE A 136 -20.06 4.69 -2.12
CA PHE A 136 -19.81 3.30 -2.47
C PHE A 136 -19.46 3.10 -3.96
N LYS A 137 -19.55 4.15 -4.80
CA LYS A 137 -19.24 4.10 -6.23
C LYS A 137 -17.79 3.76 -6.59
N PHE A 138 -16.83 4.01 -5.70
CA PHE A 138 -15.40 3.79 -5.98
C PHE A 138 -14.89 2.40 -5.61
N GLN A 139 -15.77 1.49 -5.21
CA GLN A 139 -15.41 0.10 -4.83
C GLN A 139 -15.76 -0.93 -5.92
N ALA A 140 -16.45 -0.49 -6.98
CA ALA A 140 -16.54 -1.25 -8.22
C ALA A 140 -15.32 -0.88 -9.09
N TRP A 141 -14.70 -1.89 -9.70
CA TRP A 141 -13.50 -1.89 -10.57
C TRP A 141 -12.16 -2.18 -9.87
#